data_AF-A0A7R8A3C2-F1
#
_entry.id   AF-A0A7R8A3C2-F1
#
_cell.length_a   1.000
_cell.length_b   1.000
_cell.length_c   1.000
_cell.angle_alpha   90.00
_cell.angle_beta   90.00
_cell.angle_gamma   90.00
#
_symmetry.space_group_name_H-M   'P 1'
#
loop_
_entity.id
_entity.type
_entity.pdbx_description
1 polymer ?
#
loop_
_entity_poly.entity_id
_entity_poly.type
_entity_poly.pdbx_seq_one_letter_code
_entity_poly.pdbx_strand_id
1 'polypeptide(L)'
;MAQLDDTRSLTLDTPRNFKPFTLSSLDHIVPSVYLFFYITFKLDSPSDGIPVLRNGISRLLDALPFLSGNIVMIEELDGKQNLMQVTPAEASALHRSPMLKVIHHGAKTTAVECDDVQHADFVPIPLHLHTTDPSPVLRFQANV
;
A
#
# COMPACT_ATOMS: atom_id res chain seq x y z
N MET A 1 -2.37 33.23 9.98
CA MET A 1 -3.07 32.00 9.58
C MET A 1 -2.74 31.72 8.14
N ALA A 2 -1.67 30.97 7.89
CA ALA A 2 -1.28 30.56 6.53
C ALA A 2 -1.70 29.10 6.35
N GLN A 3 -2.73 28.91 5.54
CA GLN A 3 -3.16 27.62 5.04
C GLN A 3 -2.16 27.23 3.95
N LEU A 4 -1.18 26.40 4.29
CA LEU A 4 -0.24 25.85 3.33
C LEU A 4 -0.22 24.33 3.48
N ASP A 5 -0.33 23.67 2.33
CA ASP A 5 0.10 22.30 2.04
C ASP A 5 -0.94 21.15 2.08
N ASP A 6 -2.08 21.34 1.42
CA ASP A 6 -2.97 20.23 1.01
C ASP A 6 -2.69 19.74 -0.43
N THR A 7 -1.95 20.52 -1.22
CA THR A 7 -1.72 20.24 -2.66
C THR A 7 -0.72 19.13 -2.96
N ARG A 8 0.15 18.75 -2.02
CA ARG A 8 1.14 17.67 -2.22
C ARG A 8 0.63 16.27 -1.87
N SER A 9 -0.54 16.16 -1.24
CA SER A 9 -1.12 14.87 -0.88
C SER A 9 -1.82 14.19 -2.07
N LEU A 10 -2.18 14.96 -3.11
CA LEU A 10 -2.94 14.46 -4.26
C LEU A 10 -2.17 13.46 -5.16
N THR A 11 -0.84 13.51 -5.20
CA THR A 11 -0.06 12.76 -6.20
C THR A 11 0.11 11.27 -5.89
N LEU A 12 -0.02 10.86 -4.63
CA LEU A 12 0.15 9.47 -4.22
C LEU A 12 -1.12 8.66 -4.41
N ASP A 13 -2.28 9.29 -4.21
CA ASP A 13 -3.59 8.65 -4.32
C ASP A 13 -4.24 8.86 -5.70
N THR A 14 -3.48 9.43 -6.64
CA THR A 14 -3.86 9.45 -8.06
C THR A 14 -3.48 8.10 -8.70
N PRO A 15 -4.43 7.40 -9.36
CA PRO A 15 -4.14 6.20 -10.13
C PRO A 15 -2.96 6.37 -11.09
N ARG A 16 -2.00 5.46 -11.03
CA ARG A 16 -0.92 5.39 -12.03
C ARG A 16 -1.33 4.45 -13.15
N ASN A 17 -1.18 4.92 -14.38
CA ASN A 17 -1.46 4.12 -15.54
C ASN A 17 -0.26 3.25 -15.90
N PHE A 18 -0.51 2.00 -16.26
CA PHE A 18 0.47 1.06 -16.79
C PHE A 18 -0.29 -0.07 -17.51
N LYS A 19 0.40 -0.79 -18.39
CA LYS A 19 -0.22 -1.94 -19.07
C LYS A 19 -0.41 -3.09 -18.07
N PRO A 20 -1.63 -3.63 -17.91
CA PRO A 20 -1.85 -4.82 -17.09
C PRO A 20 -0.97 -5.99 -17.53
N PHE A 21 -0.57 -6.82 -16.58
CA PHE A 21 0.20 -8.03 -16.85
C PHE A 21 -0.22 -9.18 -15.95
N THR A 22 -0.16 -10.39 -16.52
CA THR A 22 -0.46 -11.63 -15.81
C THR A 22 0.72 -12.02 -14.94
N LEU A 23 0.43 -12.45 -13.71
CA LEU A 23 1.43 -13.00 -12.81
C LEU A 23 1.98 -14.32 -13.37
N SER A 24 3.18 -14.71 -12.91
CA SER A 24 3.80 -15.95 -13.34
C SER A 24 3.07 -17.17 -12.78
N SER A 25 3.26 -18.35 -13.37
CA SER A 25 2.67 -19.59 -12.83
C SER A 25 3.11 -19.88 -11.38
N LEU A 26 4.28 -19.41 -10.97
CA LEU A 26 4.75 -19.58 -9.59
C LEU A 26 3.91 -18.76 -8.61
N ASP A 27 3.59 -17.52 -8.98
CA ASP A 27 2.76 -16.63 -8.16
C ASP A 27 1.35 -17.19 -7.93
N HIS A 28 0.84 -18.05 -8.83
CA HIS A 28 -0.47 -18.70 -8.71
C HIS A 28 -0.50 -19.85 -7.70
N ILE A 29 0.66 -20.36 -7.29
CA ILE A 29 0.76 -21.47 -6.32
C ILE A 29 0.92 -20.91 -4.90
N VAL A 30 1.44 -19.70 -4.76
CA VAL A 30 1.66 -19.06 -3.47
C VAL A 30 0.31 -18.58 -2.90
N PRO A 31 0.02 -18.82 -1.61
CA PRO A 31 -1.16 -18.25 -0.97
C PRO A 31 -1.19 -16.73 -1.10
N SER A 32 -2.38 -16.16 -1.35
CA SER A 32 -2.56 -14.71 -1.35
C SER A 32 -2.42 -14.19 0.08
N VAL A 33 -1.22 -13.75 0.44
CA VAL A 33 -0.89 -13.20 1.77
C VAL A 33 -0.08 -11.93 1.63
N TYR A 34 -0.27 -11.01 2.57
CA TYR A 34 0.59 -9.83 2.70
C TYR A 34 1.75 -10.10 3.64
N LEU A 35 2.93 -9.70 3.21
CA LEU A 35 4.11 -9.62 4.07
C LEU A 35 4.26 -8.20 4.59
N PHE A 36 4.33 -8.05 5.90
CA PHE A 36 4.53 -6.76 6.55
C PHE A 36 5.96 -6.66 7.07
N PHE A 37 6.62 -5.55 6.75
CA PHE A 37 7.96 -5.25 7.22
C PHE A 37 7.95 -3.90 7.94
N TYR A 38 8.58 -3.86 9.10
CA TYR A 38 8.65 -2.67 9.94
C TYR A 38 10.07 -2.14 9.97
N ILE A 39 10.22 -0.84 9.75
CA ILE A 39 11.49 -0.13 9.89
C ILE A 39 11.25 1.05 10.82
N THR A 40 12.02 1.12 11.89
CA THR A 40 11.90 2.16 12.91
C THR A 40 13.05 3.15 12.79
N PHE A 41 12.74 4.44 12.82
CA PHE A 41 13.71 5.52 12.78
C PHE A 41 13.58 6.38 14.04
N LYS A 42 14.71 6.75 14.63
CA LYS A 42 14.74 7.72 15.72
C LYS A 42 14.88 9.12 15.13
N LEU A 43 13.87 9.96 15.34
CA LEU A 43 13.82 11.35 14.89
C LEU A 43 13.49 12.26 16.07
N ASP A 44 14.01 13.49 16.06
CA ASP A 44 13.65 14.50 17.07
C ASP A 44 12.20 14.97 16.91
N SER A 45 11.75 15.10 15.65
CA SER A 45 10.38 15.37 15.25
C SER A 45 9.94 14.31 14.23
N PRO A 46 9.17 13.28 14.62
CA PRO A 46 8.74 12.22 13.70
C PRO A 46 7.89 12.71 12.53
N SER A 47 7.11 13.79 12.74
CA SER A 47 6.30 14.42 11.69
C SER A 47 7.13 14.93 10.51
N ASP A 48 8.39 15.29 10.74
CA ASP A 48 9.30 15.78 9.69
C ASP A 48 9.71 14.67 8.72
N GLY A 49 9.55 13.40 9.11
CA GLY A 49 9.78 12.24 8.25
C GLY A 49 8.69 12.04 7.19
N ILE A 50 7.46 12.53 7.43
CA ILE A 50 6.32 12.28 6.54
C ILE A 50 6.51 12.88 5.14
N PRO A 51 6.93 14.15 4.98
CA PRO A 51 7.20 14.70 3.65
C PRO A 51 8.32 13.96 2.90
N VAL A 52 9.34 13.48 3.62
CA VAL A 52 10.46 12.71 3.04
C VAL A 52 9.96 11.37 2.51
N LEU A 53 9.15 10.65 3.30
CA LEU A 53 8.51 9.40 2.88
C LEU A 53 7.60 9.61 1.67
N ARG A 54 6.74 10.63 1.69
CA ARG A 54 5.85 10.95 0.55
C ARG A 54 6.64 11.16 -0.75
N ASN A 55 7.72 11.94 -0.69
CA ASN A 55 8.57 12.18 -1.86
C ASN A 55 9.26 10.90 -2.33
N GLY A 56 9.80 10.10 -1.41
CA GLY A 56 10.42 8.80 -1.73
C GLY A 56 9.45 7.85 -2.42
N ILE A 57 8.23 7.71 -1.89
CA ILE A 57 7.19 6.87 -2.48
C ILE A 57 6.76 7.40 -3.85
N SER A 58 6.59 8.72 -4.00
CA SER A 58 6.23 9.31 -5.30
C SER A 58 7.27 8.94 -6.37
N ARG A 59 8.55 9.10 -6.06
CA ARG A 59 9.65 8.73 -6.98
C ARG A 59 9.67 7.23 -7.29
N LEU A 60 9.38 6.39 -6.30
CA LEU A 60 9.27 4.94 -6.50
C LEU A 60 8.14 4.61 -7.47
N LEU A 61 6.96 5.23 -7.32
CA LEU A 61 5.82 4.99 -8.19
C LEU A 61 6.00 5.58 -9.59
N ASP A 62 6.72 6.69 -9.73
CA ASP A 62 7.08 7.22 -11.05
C ASP A 62 8.01 6.25 -11.80
N ALA A 63 8.87 5.51 -11.10
CA ALA A 63 9.74 4.49 -11.68
C ALA A 63 9.03 3.15 -11.90
N LEU A 64 8.16 2.75 -10.98
CA LEU A 64 7.49 1.43 -10.95
C LEU A 64 5.98 1.61 -10.68
N PRO A 65 5.21 2.10 -11.67
CA PRO A 65 3.81 2.48 -11.47
C PRO A 65 2.90 1.31 -11.06
N PHE A 66 3.26 0.09 -11.43
CA PHE A 66 2.49 -1.11 -11.10
C PHE A 66 2.40 -1.40 -9.60
N LEU A 67 3.33 -0.87 -8.79
CA LEU A 67 3.30 -1.00 -7.33
C LEU A 67 2.07 -0.31 -6.72
N SER A 68 1.51 0.70 -7.41
CA SER A 68 0.27 1.34 -7.00
C SER A 68 -1.00 0.57 -7.39
N GLY A 69 -0.86 -0.45 -8.22
CA GLY A 69 -1.98 -1.23 -8.74
C GLY A 69 -2.59 -2.19 -7.74
N ASN A 70 -3.50 -3.01 -8.27
CA ASN A 70 -4.14 -4.10 -7.57
C ASN A 70 -3.98 -5.41 -8.35
N ILE A 71 -3.88 -6.51 -7.61
CA ILE A 71 -4.01 -7.87 -8.09
C ILE A 71 -5.50 -8.20 -8.17
N VAL A 72 -5.95 -8.66 -9.33
CA VAL A 72 -7.33 -9.09 -9.59
C VAL A 72 -7.33 -10.50 -10.14
N MET A 73 -8.33 -11.29 -9.76
CA MET A 73 -8.59 -12.59 -10.35
C MET A 73 -9.43 -12.41 -11.63
N ILE A 74 -8.96 -13.00 -12.72
CA ILE A 74 -9.62 -13.06 -14.01
C ILE A 74 -10.09 -14.49 -14.22
N GLU A 75 -11.40 -14.69 -14.33
CA GLU A 75 -12.00 -16.02 -14.44
C GLU A 75 -11.53 -16.75 -15.69
N GLU A 76 -11.49 -16.07 -16.83
CA GLU A 76 -10.99 -16.62 -18.10
C GLU A 76 -10.34 -15.53 -18.96
N LEU A 77 -9.14 -15.81 -19.49
CA LEU A 77 -8.47 -15.00 -20.49
C LEU A 77 -7.68 -15.92 -21.43
N ASP A 78 -7.92 -15.81 -22.74
CA ASP A 78 -7.27 -16.62 -23.78
C ASP A 78 -7.33 -18.14 -23.52
N GLY A 79 -8.45 -18.63 -22.99
CA GLY A 79 -8.68 -20.05 -22.67
C GLY A 79 -7.98 -20.57 -21.41
N LYS A 80 -7.32 -19.68 -20.64
CA LYS A 80 -6.77 -19.99 -19.33
C LYS A 80 -7.68 -19.47 -18.24
N GLN A 81 -7.90 -20.29 -17.21
CA GLN A 81 -8.80 -19.96 -16.10
C GLN A 81 -8.05 -19.48 -14.86
N ASN A 82 -8.74 -18.70 -14.03
CA ASN A 82 -8.30 -18.27 -12.70
C ASN A 82 -6.93 -17.57 -12.72
N LEU A 83 -6.75 -16.67 -13.67
CA LEU A 83 -5.50 -15.93 -13.83
C LEU A 83 -5.46 -14.73 -12.90
N MET A 84 -4.36 -14.52 -12.21
CA MET A 84 -4.12 -13.29 -11.45
C MET A 84 -3.39 -12.27 -12.34
N GLN A 85 -3.93 -11.06 -12.40
CA GLN A 85 -3.32 -9.94 -13.11
C GLN A 85 -3.07 -8.76 -12.19
N VAL A 86 -1.95 -8.07 -12.41
CA VAL A 86 -1.73 -6.74 -11.85
C VAL A 86 -2.35 -5.73 -12.80
N THR A 87 -3.24 -4.91 -12.28
CA THR A 87 -4.01 -3.90 -13.02
C THR A 87 -3.86 -2.54 -12.34
N PRO A 88 -3.95 -1.42 -13.10
CA PRO A 88 -4.05 -0.09 -12.52
C PRO A 88 -5.16 -0.03 -11.46
N ALA A 89 -4.87 0.62 -10.33
CA ALA A 89 -5.87 0.76 -9.28
C ALA A 89 -6.90 1.82 -9.66
N GLU A 90 -8.17 1.50 -9.43
CA GLU A 90 -9.25 2.49 -9.51
C GLU A 90 -9.10 3.55 -8.41
N ALA A 91 -9.57 4.78 -8.68
CA ALA A 91 -9.52 5.86 -7.70
C ALA A 91 -10.25 5.50 -6.39
N SER A 92 -11.35 4.75 -6.48
CA SER A 92 -12.10 4.26 -5.31
C SER A 92 -11.29 3.26 -4.47
N ALA A 93 -10.46 2.42 -5.10
CA ALA A 93 -9.61 1.46 -4.40
C ALA A 93 -8.47 2.18 -3.65
N LEU A 94 -7.90 3.23 -4.25
CA LEU A 94 -6.90 4.08 -3.60
C LEU A 94 -7.51 4.90 -2.46
N HIS A 95 -8.75 5.40 -2.61
CA HIS A 95 -9.43 6.05 -1.49
C HIS A 95 -9.65 5.11 -0.30
N ARG A 96 -10.01 3.84 -0.54
CA ARG A 96 -10.21 2.83 0.51
C ARG A 96 -8.90 2.36 1.13
N SER A 97 -7.84 2.27 0.33
CA SER A 97 -6.51 1.81 0.73
C SER A 97 -5.45 2.76 0.15
N PRO A 98 -5.23 3.92 0.81
CA PRO A 98 -4.34 4.96 0.28
C PRO A 98 -2.91 4.46 0.21
N MET A 99 -2.14 5.01 -0.73
CA MET A 99 -0.76 4.58 -0.96
C MET A 99 0.10 4.76 0.29
N LEU A 100 -0.10 5.86 1.01
CA LEU A 100 0.51 6.13 2.30
C LEU A 100 -0.56 6.48 3.33
N LYS A 101 -0.74 5.61 4.33
CA LYS A 101 -1.53 5.87 5.52
C LYS A 101 -0.63 6.48 6.60
N VAL A 102 -1.04 7.59 7.22
CA VAL A 102 -0.30 8.20 8.33
C VAL A 102 -1.15 8.08 9.59
N ILE A 103 -0.57 7.46 10.63
CA ILE A 103 -1.24 7.24 11.91
C ILE A 103 -0.40 7.86 13.01
N HIS A 104 -1.06 8.70 13.82
CA HIS A 104 -0.48 9.36 14.98
C HIS A 104 -0.87 8.61 16.24
N HIS A 105 0.13 8.18 17.00
CA HIS A 105 -0.05 7.43 18.24
C HIS A 105 0.14 8.35 19.44
N GLY A 106 -0.78 8.29 20.40
CA GLY A 106 -0.73 9.15 21.59
C GLY A 106 0.37 8.77 22.59
N ALA A 107 0.91 7.55 22.49
CA ALA A 107 1.97 7.04 23.35
C ALA A 107 3.18 6.63 22.51
N LYS A 108 4.37 6.78 23.09
CA LYS A 108 5.60 6.27 22.48
C LYS A 108 5.53 4.75 22.44
N THR A 109 5.41 4.19 21.25
CA THR A 109 5.47 2.75 21.02
C THR A 109 6.93 2.30 20.95
N THR A 110 7.29 1.34 21.81
CA THR A 110 8.56 0.64 21.70
C THR A 110 8.41 -0.46 20.64
N ALA A 111 9.43 -0.68 19.83
CA ALA A 111 9.40 -1.67 18.74
C ALA A 111 9.26 -3.14 19.21
N VAL A 112 9.04 -3.38 20.51
CA VAL A 112 9.21 -4.68 21.17
C VAL A 112 7.89 -5.26 21.70
N GLU A 113 6.82 -4.47 21.81
CA GLU A 113 5.53 -4.92 22.34
C GLU A 113 4.49 -5.10 21.21
N CYS A 114 4.81 -5.89 20.17
CA CYS A 114 3.80 -6.30 19.20
C CYS A 114 3.17 -7.62 19.68
N ASP A 115 2.19 -7.50 20.58
CA ASP A 115 1.21 -8.57 20.80
C ASP A 115 0.26 -8.62 19.59
N ASP A 116 -0.20 -9.81 19.20
CA ASP A 116 -0.89 -10.07 17.91
C ASP A 116 -2.10 -9.16 17.66
N VAL A 117 -2.75 -8.68 18.73
CA VAL A 117 -3.93 -7.80 18.68
C VAL A 117 -3.56 -6.35 18.29
N GLN A 118 -2.39 -5.86 18.69
CA GLN A 118 -1.93 -4.50 18.36
C GLN A 118 -1.39 -4.42 16.92
N HIS A 119 -1.06 -5.56 16.30
CA HIS A 119 -0.41 -5.61 15.00
C HIS A 119 -1.28 -5.03 13.87
N ALA A 120 -2.61 -5.16 13.99
CA ALA A 120 -3.57 -4.63 13.01
C ALA A 120 -3.51 -3.10 12.87
N ASP A 121 -3.15 -2.37 13.93
CA ASP A 121 -3.06 -0.92 13.92
C ASP A 121 -1.79 -0.41 13.21
N PHE A 122 -0.78 -1.27 13.05
CA PHE A 122 0.51 -0.93 12.41
C PHE A 122 0.59 -1.32 10.93
N VAL A 123 -0.43 -1.98 10.38
CA VAL A 123 -0.42 -2.43 8.98
C VAL A 123 -1.21 -1.50 8.04
N PRO A 124 -0.71 -1.28 6.81
CA PRO A 124 -1.35 -0.39 5.84
C PRO A 124 -2.61 -0.98 5.18
N ILE A 125 -2.81 -2.30 5.25
CA ILE A 125 -3.88 -3.03 4.58
C ILE A 125 -4.56 -3.94 5.62
N PRO A 126 -5.89 -4.08 5.63
CA PRO A 126 -6.58 -5.03 6.50
C PRO A 126 -6.06 -6.46 6.31
N LEU A 127 -5.82 -7.17 7.41
CA LEU A 127 -5.31 -8.56 7.40
C LEU A 127 -6.29 -9.57 6.78
N HIS A 128 -7.58 -9.25 6.75
CA HIS A 128 -8.63 -10.07 6.17
C HIS A 128 -9.19 -9.37 4.92
N LEU A 129 -8.55 -9.54 3.77
CA LEU A 129 -9.17 -9.21 2.48
C LEU A 129 -9.99 -10.41 2.00
N HIS A 130 -11.20 -10.17 1.51
CA HIS A 130 -11.97 -11.21 0.83
C HIS A 130 -11.25 -11.61 -0.45
N THR A 131 -11.19 -12.91 -0.74
CA THR A 131 -10.42 -13.50 -1.86
C THR A 131 -10.84 -13.00 -3.24
N THR A 132 -12.01 -12.39 -3.35
CA THR A 132 -12.59 -11.83 -4.59
C THR A 132 -12.35 -10.33 -4.77
N ASP A 133 -11.89 -9.62 -3.74
CA ASP A 133 -11.67 -8.18 -3.84
C ASP A 133 -10.31 -7.86 -4.49
N PRO A 134 -10.22 -6.80 -5.31
CA PRO A 134 -8.94 -6.29 -5.79
C PRO A 134 -7.98 -6.04 -4.63
N SER A 135 -6.85 -6.72 -4.68
CA SER A 135 -5.86 -6.76 -3.61
C SER A 135 -4.70 -5.82 -3.93
N PRO A 136 -4.42 -4.78 -3.13
CA PRO A 136 -3.28 -3.89 -3.35
C PRO A 136 -1.95 -4.62 -3.60
N VAL A 137 -1.12 -4.15 -4.53
CA VAL A 137 0.24 -4.71 -4.71
C VAL A 137 1.16 -4.29 -3.56
N LEU A 138 1.17 -3.01 -3.22
CA LEU A 138 2.01 -2.44 -2.17
C LEU A 138 1.31 -1.24 -1.55
N ARG A 139 1.39 -1.11 -0.22
CA ARG A 139 0.94 0.07 0.53
C ARG A 139 1.90 0.36 1.67
N PHE A 140 1.97 1.62 2.08
CA PHE A 140 2.84 2.08 3.16
C PHE A 140 2.01 2.62 4.32
N GLN A 141 2.51 2.42 5.54
CA GLN A 141 2.01 3.12 6.72
C GLN A 141 3.17 3.80 7.43
N ALA A 142 3.00 5.08 7.74
CA ALA A 142 3.87 5.80 8.66
C ALA A 142 3.18 5.89 10.01
N ASN A 143 3.85 5.36 11.04
CA ASN A 143 3.42 5.42 12.43
C ASN A 143 4.27 6.47 13.14
N VAL A 144 3.63 7.53 13.65
CA VAL A 144 4.24 8.72 14.24
C VAL A 144 3.86 8.83 15.71
#